data_AF-A0A1I7T6R8-F1
#
_entry.id   AF-A0A1I7T6R8-F1
#
_cell.length_a   1.000
_cell.length_b   1.000
_cell.length_c   1.000
_cell.angle_alpha   90.00
_cell.angle_beta   90.00
_cell.angle_gamma   90.00
#
_symmetry.space_group_name_H-M   'P 1'
#
loop_
_entity.id
_entity.type
_entity.pdbx_description
1 polymer ?
#
loop_
_entity_poly.entity_id
_entity_poly.type
_entity_poly.pdbx_seq_one_letter_code
_entity_poly.pdbx_strand_id
1 'polypeptide(L)'
;MSDDYSSSLFSDFDSEEQKYWLEVLDVVDSICNNLQYTTLIVSIIGIVCNLFHLLVLSQKSMRGLTINAFLIGIGLCDLIRMTCVVLIVGPYINAYLQTVPLGCLGPPLYITMVISVFGNSTEKTCQQLSVWYGVTIGVLRALVIRYPLNSK
;
A
#
# COMPACT_ATOMS: atom_id res chain seq x y z
N MET A 1 -9.73 -12.22 -25.25
CA MET A 1 -8.84 -11.24 -25.94
C MET A 1 -7.51 -11.03 -25.22
N SER A 2 -7.32 -11.53 -23.98
CA SER A 2 -5.99 -11.77 -23.40
C SER A 2 -5.24 -12.92 -24.10
N ASP A 3 -5.97 -13.70 -24.90
CA ASP A 3 -5.49 -14.93 -25.53
C ASP A 3 -4.36 -14.70 -26.55
N ASP A 4 -4.37 -13.59 -27.29
CA ASP A 4 -3.39 -13.33 -28.37
C ASP A 4 -2.00 -12.94 -27.84
N TYR A 5 -1.95 -12.11 -26.79
CA TYR A 5 -0.68 -11.72 -26.17
C TYR A 5 -0.12 -12.86 -25.31
N SER A 6 -0.97 -13.49 -24.49
CA SER A 6 -0.56 -14.62 -23.66
C SER A 6 -0.14 -15.82 -24.51
N SER A 7 -0.82 -16.12 -25.63
CA SER A 7 -0.41 -17.21 -26.53
C SER A 7 0.93 -16.94 -27.22
N SER A 8 1.23 -15.68 -27.57
CA SER A 8 2.54 -15.30 -28.14
C SER A 8 3.70 -15.53 -27.16
N LEU A 9 3.47 -15.34 -25.86
CA LEU A 9 4.47 -15.47 -24.79
C LEU A 9 4.93 -16.92 -24.59
N PHE A 10 4.09 -17.90 -24.96
CA PHE A 10 4.39 -19.33 -24.91
C PHE A 10 4.39 -20.00 -26.28
N SER A 11 4.55 -19.22 -27.35
CA SER A 11 4.54 -19.74 -28.73
C SER A 11 5.69 -20.71 -29.05
N ASP A 12 6.77 -20.67 -28.25
CA ASP A 12 7.92 -21.58 -28.38
C ASP A 12 7.73 -22.95 -27.68
N PHE A 13 6.65 -23.12 -26.92
CA PHE A 13 6.35 -24.37 -26.18
C PHE A 13 5.44 -25.30 -26.99
N ASP A 14 5.48 -26.60 -26.68
CA ASP A 14 4.58 -27.56 -27.30
C ASP A 14 3.11 -27.29 -26.92
N SER A 15 2.18 -27.71 -27.77
CA SER A 15 0.75 -27.35 -27.66
C SER A 15 0.09 -27.74 -26.33
N GLU A 16 0.53 -28.84 -25.69
CA GLU A 16 0.06 -29.22 -24.34
C GLU A 16 0.65 -28.33 -23.23
N GLU A 17 1.95 -28.03 -23.31
CA GLU A 17 2.63 -27.17 -22.34
C GLU A 17 2.08 -25.74 -22.41
N GLN A 18 1.84 -25.23 -23.63
CA GLN A 18 1.23 -23.93 -23.86
C GLN A 18 -0.14 -23.81 -23.17
N LYS A 19 -0.99 -24.84 -23.30
CA LYS A 19 -2.32 -24.85 -22.69
C LYS A 19 -2.25 -24.83 -21.16
N TYR A 20 -1.34 -25.61 -20.58
CA TYR A 20 -1.12 -25.61 -19.13
C TYR A 20 -0.68 -24.24 -18.61
N TRP A 21 0.29 -23.59 -19.27
CA TRP A 21 0.79 -22.28 -18.85
C TRP A 21 -0.27 -21.17 -18.98
N LEU A 22 -1.12 -21.23 -20.00
CA LEU A 22 -2.24 -20.30 -20.17
C LEU A 22 -3.27 -20.46 -19.04
N GLU A 23 -3.60 -21.70 -18.65
CA GLU A 23 -4.52 -21.96 -17.54
C GLU A 23 -3.94 -21.47 -16.20
N VAL A 24 -2.64 -21.67 -15.96
CA VAL A 24 -1.95 -21.12 -14.79
C VAL A 24 -1.99 -19.59 -14.78
N LEU A 25 -1.75 -18.94 -15.92
CA LEU A 25 -1.80 -17.48 -16.02
C LEU A 25 -3.19 -16.91 -15.73
N ASP A 26 -4.24 -17.54 -16.26
CA ASP A 26 -5.62 -17.08 -16.02
C ASP A 26 -5.99 -17.17 -14.53
N VAL A 27 -5.57 -18.26 -13.86
CA VAL A 27 -5.73 -18.41 -12.41
C VAL A 27 -4.95 -17.34 -11.65
N VAL A 28 -3.69 -17.08 -12.03
CA VAL A 28 -2.85 -16.07 -11.38
C VAL A 28 -3.43 -14.67 -11.55
N ASP A 29 -3.89 -14.32 -12.76
CA ASP A 29 -4.51 -13.01 -13.03
C ASP A 29 -5.81 -12.84 -12.23
N SER A 30 -6.64 -13.88 -12.15
CA SER A 30 -7.86 -13.87 -11.33
C SER A 30 -7.56 -13.64 -9.83
N ILE A 31 -6.52 -14.30 -9.30
CA ILE A 31 -6.09 -14.12 -7.91
C ILE A 31 -5.53 -12.71 -7.70
N CYS A 32 -4.67 -12.22 -8.60
CA CYS A 32 -4.08 -10.89 -8.54
C CYS A 32 -5.16 -9.80 -8.55
N ASN A 33 -6.15 -9.91 -9.43
CA ASN A 33 -7.25 -8.95 -9.51
C ASN A 33 -8.04 -8.92 -8.20
N ASN A 34 -8.45 -10.08 -7.67
CA ASN A 34 -9.17 -10.15 -6.39
C ASN A 34 -8.37 -9.56 -5.20
N LEU A 35 -7.05 -9.80 -5.16
CA LEU A 35 -6.16 -9.22 -4.16
C LEU A 35 -6.09 -7.69 -4.29
N GLN A 36 -6.00 -7.16 -5.51
CA GLN A 36 -5.97 -5.72 -5.75
C GLN A 36 -7.28 -5.03 -5.30
N TYR A 37 -8.44 -5.62 -5.63
CA TYR A 37 -9.74 -5.12 -5.16
C TYR A 37 -9.83 -5.11 -3.63
N THR A 38 -9.45 -6.21 -2.98
CA THR A 38 -9.49 -6.30 -1.52
C THR A 38 -8.54 -5.29 -0.87
N THR A 39 -7.34 -5.15 -1.43
CA THR A 39 -6.34 -4.18 -0.94
C THR A 39 -6.87 -2.75 -1.04
N LEU A 40 -7.54 -2.40 -2.14
CA LEU A 40 -8.14 -1.07 -2.32
C LEU A 40 -9.20 -0.79 -1.24
N ILE A 41 -10.09 -1.73 -0.96
CA ILE A 41 -11.11 -1.60 0.09
C ILE A 41 -10.46 -1.41 1.46
N VAL A 42 -9.48 -2.25 1.79
CA VAL A 42 -8.74 -2.17 3.05
C VAL A 42 -8.00 -0.82 3.17
N SER A 43 -7.41 -0.32 2.09
CA SER A 43 -6.73 0.97 2.09
C SER A 43 -7.70 2.13 2.33
N ILE A 44 -8.90 2.13 1.75
CA ILE A 44 -9.92 3.17 2.02
C ILE A 44 -10.31 3.16 3.50
N ILE A 45 -10.60 1.99 4.06
CA ILE A 45 -10.94 1.85 5.49
C ILE A 45 -9.77 2.33 6.35
N GLY A 46 -8.54 1.92 6.00
CA GLY A 46 -7.31 2.34 6.67
C GLY A 46 -7.13 3.85 6.68
N ILE A 47 -7.43 4.54 5.57
CA ILE A 47 -7.37 6.01 5.50
C ILE A 47 -8.34 6.64 6.50
N VAL A 48 -9.60 6.19 6.54
CA VAL A 48 -10.62 6.73 7.45
C VAL A 48 -10.22 6.48 8.91
N CYS A 49 -9.79 5.26 9.24
CA CYS A 49 -9.35 4.91 10.60
C CYS A 49 -8.12 5.73 11.03
N ASN A 50 -7.11 5.85 10.18
CA ASN A 50 -5.89 6.59 10.50
C ASN A 50 -6.15 8.10 10.59
N LEU A 51 -7.06 8.65 9.79
CA LEU A 51 -7.48 10.04 9.91
C LEU A 51 -8.16 10.28 11.26
N PHE A 52 -9.09 9.41 11.67
CA PHE A 52 -9.72 9.50 12.97
C PHE A 52 -8.70 9.40 14.11
N HIS A 53 -7.76 8.46 14.02
CA HIS A 53 -6.66 8.30 14.97
C HIS A 53 -5.84 9.60 15.10
N LEU A 54 -5.48 10.24 13.99
CA LEU A 54 -4.77 11.52 14.01
C LEU A 54 -5.59 12.66 14.59
N LEU A 55 -6.89 12.74 14.28
CA LEU A 55 -7.78 13.77 14.83
C LEU A 55 -7.88 13.68 16.35
N VAL A 56 -8.02 12.46 16.88
CA VAL A 56 -8.07 12.19 18.32
C VAL A 56 -6.73 12.54 18.98
N LEU A 57 -5.61 12.10 18.42
CA LEU A 57 -4.28 12.35 18.99
C LEU A 57 -3.83 13.81 18.89
N SER A 58 -4.31 14.55 17.89
CA SER A 58 -3.98 15.96 17.70
C SER A 58 -4.69 16.88 18.70
N GLN A 59 -5.64 16.39 19.50
CA GLN A 59 -6.32 17.20 20.50
C GLN A 59 -5.33 17.75 21.54
N LYS A 60 -5.53 19.02 21.92
CA LYS A 60 -4.63 19.82 22.77
C LYS A 60 -4.26 19.13 24.09
N SER A 61 -5.16 18.33 24.65
CA SER A 61 -4.96 17.59 25.91
C SER A 61 -3.88 16.50 25.84
N MET A 62 -3.55 16.00 24.65
CA MET A 62 -2.68 14.84 24.47
C MET A 62 -1.27 15.21 23.95
N ARG A 63 -1.03 16.47 23.57
CA ARG A 63 0.23 16.92 22.96
C ARG A 63 1.41 17.04 23.94
N GLY A 64 1.16 16.94 25.25
CA GLY A 64 2.20 17.06 26.28
C GLY A 64 3.09 15.82 26.44
N LEU A 65 2.66 14.65 25.95
CA LEU A 65 3.40 13.40 26.12
C LEU A 65 4.19 13.06 24.85
N THR A 66 5.51 12.91 24.95
CA THR A 66 6.41 12.59 23.82
C THR A 66 5.96 11.34 23.04
N ILE A 67 5.35 10.37 23.73
CA ILE A 67 4.78 9.15 23.13
C ILE A 67 3.70 9.48 22.09
N ASN A 68 2.87 10.49 22.35
CA ASN A 68 1.78 10.86 21.45
C ASN A 68 2.30 11.52 20.17
N ALA A 69 3.46 12.18 20.19
CA ALA A 69 4.13 12.68 18.99
C ALA A 69 4.61 11.52 18.08
N PHE A 70 5.16 10.45 18.65
CA PHE A 70 5.54 9.25 17.89
C PHE A 70 4.33 8.52 17.30
N LEU A 71 3.23 8.42 18.06
CA LEU A 71 1.98 7.82 17.56
C LEU A 71 1.36 8.62 16.40
N ILE A 72 1.46 9.95 16.42
CA ILE A 72 1.07 10.80 15.28
C ILE A 72 1.97 10.51 14.07
N GLY A 73 3.28 10.37 14.28
CA GLY A 73 4.23 10.01 13.23
C GLY A 73 3.89 8.67 12.56
N ILE A 74 3.54 7.65 13.35
CA ILE A 74 3.08 6.34 12.84
C ILE A 74 1.80 6.50 12.03
N GLY A 75 0.77 7.16 12.58
CA GLY A 75 -0.50 7.36 11.86
C GLY A 75 -0.35 8.15 10.55
N LEU A 76 0.57 9.11 10.50
CA LEU A 76 0.90 9.83 9.28
C LEU A 76 1.61 8.95 8.25
N CYS A 77 2.57 8.13 8.68
CA CYS A 77 3.24 7.16 7.80
C CYS A 77 2.24 6.16 7.20
N ASP A 78 1.29 5.68 8.00
CA ASP A 78 0.26 4.75 7.55
C ASP A 78 -0.74 5.42 6.60
N LEU A 79 -1.09 6.70 6.81
CA LEU A 79 -1.90 7.46 5.85
C LEU A 79 -1.20 7.64 4.50
N ILE A 80 0.08 8.04 4.52
CA ILE A 80 0.88 8.21 3.30
C ILE A 80 0.93 6.88 2.54
N ARG A 81 1.21 5.78 3.24
CA ARG A 81 1.24 4.44 2.67
C ARG A 81 -0.08 4.07 1.97
N MET A 82 -1.20 4.14 2.68
CA MET A 82 -2.50 3.75 2.12
C MET A 82 -2.93 4.68 0.98
N THR A 83 -2.56 5.97 1.03
CA THR A 83 -2.80 6.92 -0.07
C THR A 83 -1.99 6.56 -1.31
N CYS A 84 -0.71 6.19 -1.15
CA CYS A 84 0.12 5.73 -2.28
C CYS A 84 -0.46 4.47 -2.92
N VAL A 85 -0.92 3.50 -2.13
CA VAL A 85 -1.55 2.27 -2.64
C VAL A 85 -2.79 2.61 -3.48
N VAL A 86 -3.67 3.49 -3.00
CA VAL A 86 -4.87 3.91 -3.74
C VAL A 86 -4.51 4.64 -5.05
N LEU A 87 -3.50 5.51 -5.03
CA LEU A 87 -3.06 6.23 -6.23
C LEU A 87 -2.41 5.32 -7.28
N ILE A 88 -1.75 4.25 -6.85
CA ILE A 88 -1.15 3.27 -7.76
C ILE A 88 -2.22 2.33 -8.30
N VAL A 89 -3.00 1.67 -7.44
CA VAL A 89 -3.94 0.61 -7.81
C VAL A 89 -5.23 1.16 -8.45
N GLY A 90 -5.68 2.34 -8.02
CA GLY A 90 -6.90 2.99 -8.52
C GLY A 90 -7.00 3.10 -10.05
N PRO A 91 -6.00 3.65 -10.76
CA PRO A 91 -6.05 3.76 -12.22
C PRO A 91 -6.03 2.39 -12.93
N TYR A 92 -5.35 1.37 -12.37
CA TYR A 92 -5.37 0.01 -12.95
C TYR A 92 -6.76 -0.62 -12.89
N ILE A 93 -7.45 -0.50 -11.75
CA ILE A 93 -8.82 -1.01 -11.59
C ILE A 93 -9.81 -0.25 -12.48
N ASN A 94 -9.68 1.08 -12.60
CA ASN A 94 -10.54 1.88 -13.47
C ASN A 94 -10.36 1.52 -14.95
N ALA A 95 -9.12 1.29 -15.39
CA ALA A 95 -8.83 0.84 -16.76
C ALA A 95 -9.41 -0.56 -17.02
N TYR A 96 -9.34 -1.47 -16.05
CA TYR A 96 -9.93 -2.81 -16.13
C TYR A 96 -11.47 -2.76 -16.21
N LEU A 97 -12.12 -1.92 -15.41
CA LEU A 97 -13.58 -1.75 -15.41
C LEU A 97 -14.12 -1.10 -16.69
N GLN A 98 -13.33 -0.26 -17.37
CA GLN A 98 -13.76 0.37 -18.62
C GLN A 98 -13.69 -0.57 -19.84
N THR A 99 -13.25 -1.83 -19.68
CA THR A 99 -13.19 -2.84 -20.76
C THR A 99 -12.48 -2.34 -22.04
N VAL A 100 -11.54 -1.41 -21.89
CA VAL A 100 -10.83 -0.85 -23.03
C VAL A 100 -9.79 -1.88 -23.48
N PRO A 101 -9.78 -2.30 -24.76
CA PRO A 101 -8.77 -3.23 -25.25
C PRO A 101 -7.37 -2.65 -25.04
N LEU A 102 -6.44 -3.47 -24.53
CA LEU A 102 -5.10 -3.07 -24.09
C LEU A 102 -4.28 -2.34 -25.19
N GLY A 103 -4.59 -2.58 -26.47
CA GLY A 103 -3.98 -1.90 -27.62
C GLY A 103 -4.43 -0.44 -27.82
N CYS A 104 -5.48 0.00 -27.13
CA CYS A 104 -5.98 1.37 -27.14
C CYS A 104 -5.72 2.12 -25.82
N LEU A 105 -5.09 1.47 -24.83
CA LEU A 105 -4.58 2.19 -23.65
C LEU A 105 -3.39 3.03 -24.12
N GLY A 106 -3.61 4.34 -24.22
CA GLY A 106 -2.52 5.29 -24.42
C GLY A 106 -1.46 5.11 -23.32
N PRO A 107 -0.19 5.44 -23.59
CA PRO A 107 0.87 5.34 -22.60
C PRO A 107 0.46 6.07 -21.31
N PRO A 108 0.72 5.47 -20.13
CA PRO A 108 0.35 6.11 -18.87
C PRO A 108 1.02 7.48 -18.81
N LEU A 109 0.28 8.46 -18.30
CA LEU A 109 0.79 9.81 -18.10
C LEU A 109 2.11 9.75 -17.32
N TYR A 110 3.10 10.56 -17.71
CA TYR A 110 4.39 10.63 -17.05
C TYR A 110 4.26 10.81 -15.52
N ILE A 111 3.25 11.58 -15.09
CA ILE A 111 2.91 11.78 -13.68
C ILE A 111 2.56 10.46 -12.96
N THR A 112 1.81 9.56 -13.60
CA THR A 112 1.45 8.26 -13.01
C THR A 112 2.67 7.36 -12.82
N MET A 113 3.61 7.38 -13.77
CA MET A 113 4.88 6.64 -13.63
C MET A 113 5.75 7.21 -12.51
N VAL A 114 5.84 8.53 -12.39
CA VAL A 114 6.58 9.17 -11.29
C VAL A 114 5.93 8.79 -9.95
N ILE A 115 4.61 8.92 -9.83
CA ILE A 115 3.87 8.57 -8.60
C ILE A 115 4.05 7.10 -8.23
N SER A 116 4.09 6.18 -9.18
CA SER A 116 4.25 4.75 -8.86
C SER A 116 5.65 4.41 -8.34
N VAL A 117 6.69 4.99 -8.94
CA VAL A 117 8.08 4.81 -8.49
C VAL A 117 8.28 5.42 -7.10
N PHE A 118 7.82 6.66 -6.90
CA PHE A 118 7.92 7.32 -5.61
C PHE A 118 7.04 6.66 -4.55
N GLY A 119 5.83 6.23 -4.91
CA GLY A 119 4.90 5.57 -4.00
C GLY A 119 5.44 4.24 -3.47
N ASN A 120 6.00 3.40 -4.35
CA ASN A 120 6.60 2.12 -3.94
C ASN A 120 7.84 2.31 -3.04
N SER A 121 8.65 3.33 -3.31
CA SER A 121 9.81 3.67 -2.46
C SER A 121 9.36 4.20 -1.09
N THR A 122 8.37 5.09 -1.09
CA THR A 122 7.82 5.70 0.12
C THR A 122 7.16 4.66 1.00
N GLU A 123 6.43 3.71 0.42
CA GLU A 123 5.79 2.62 1.15
C GLU A 123 6.79 1.84 2.02
N LYS A 124 7.90 1.38 1.43
CA LYS A 124 8.92 0.60 2.13
C LYS A 124 9.55 1.42 3.26
N THR A 125 9.83 2.68 2.98
CA THR A 125 10.43 3.61 3.94
C THR A 125 9.48 3.87 5.11
N CYS A 126 8.20 4.16 4.84
CA CYS A 126 7.17 4.37 5.86
C CYS A 126 6.97 3.13 6.74
N GLN A 127 7.01 1.92 6.17
CA GLN A 127 6.94 0.68 6.95
C GLN A 127 8.11 0.56 7.92
N GLN A 128 9.33 0.82 7.45
CA GLN A 128 10.52 0.77 8.30
C GLN A 128 10.45 1.84 9.40
N LEU A 129 10.05 3.07 9.06
CA LEU A 129 9.88 4.15 10.03
C LEU A 129 8.85 3.82 11.11
N SER A 130 7.71 3.23 10.73
CA SER A 130 6.67 2.82 11.68
C SER A 130 7.20 1.79 12.70
N VAL A 131 7.98 0.81 12.23
CA VAL A 131 8.66 -0.18 13.11
C VAL A 131 9.63 0.52 14.06
N TRP A 132 10.49 1.41 13.56
CA TRP A 132 11.44 2.13 14.39
C TRP A 132 10.75 3.03 15.42
N TYR A 133 9.65 3.69 15.07
CA TYR A 133 8.85 4.45 16.02
C TYR A 133 8.19 3.56 17.09
N GLY A 134 7.75 2.35 16.73
CA GLY A 134 7.29 1.38 17.71
C GLY A 134 8.39 0.99 18.72
N VAL A 135 9.60 0.74 18.22
CA VAL A 135 10.77 0.42 19.06
C VAL A 135 11.12 1.58 19.99
N THR A 136 11.15 2.82 19.50
CA THR A 136 11.45 3.99 20.34
C THR A 136 10.39 4.19 21.43
N ILE A 137 9.11 3.99 21.14
CA ILE A 137 8.04 4.02 22.15
C ILE A 137 8.28 2.95 23.24
N GLY A 138 8.66 1.74 22.85
CA GLY A 138 8.99 0.66 23.79
C GLY A 138 10.15 1.01 24.70
N VAL A 139 11.24 1.56 24.14
CA VAL A 139 12.40 2.03 24.89
C VAL A 139 12.04 3.17 25.85
N LEU A 140 11.25 4.14 25.38
CA LEU A 140 10.77 5.26 26.22
C LEU A 140 9.95 4.75 27.41
N ARG A 141 9.05 3.78 27.19
CA ARG A 141 8.30 3.15 28.29
C ARG A 141 9.21 2.44 29.29
N ALA A 142 10.19 1.68 28.81
CA ALA A 142 11.15 1.01 29.68
C ALA A 142 11.97 2.03 30.51
N LEU A 143 12.34 3.16 29.91
CA LEU A 143 13.10 4.21 30.57
C LEU A 143 12.29 4.93 31.65
N VAL A 144 11.02 5.27 31.38
CA VAL A 144 10.12 5.89 32.38
C VAL A 144 9.85 4.96 33.56
N ILE A 145 9.72 3.65 33.32
CA ILE A 145 9.49 2.66 34.39
C ILE A 145 10.76 2.45 35.24
N ARG A 146 11.94 2.39 34.60
CA ARG A 146 13.22 2.19 35.32
C ARG A 146 13.70 3.45 36.05
N TYR A 147 13.42 4.62 35.49
CA TYR A 147 13.82 5.91 36.03
C TYR A 147 12.58 6.77 36.24
N PRO A 148 11.77 6.50 37.28
CA PRO A 148 10.70 7.39 37.64
C PRO A 148 11.32 8.76 37.94
N LEU A 149 11.00 9.75 37.11
CA LEU A 149 11.47 11.13 37.29
C LEU A 149 11.08 11.54 38.72
N ASN A 150 12.10 11.81 39.55
CA ASN A 150 11.91 12.25 40.92
C ASN A 150 11.20 13.61 40.90
N SER A 151 9.88 13.58 41.03
CA SER A 151 9.04 14.76 41.15
C SER A 151 9.21 15.29 42.58
N LYS A 152 10.16 16.22 42.76
CA LYS A 152 10.16 17.12 43.91
C LYS A 152 9.06 18.16 43.78
#